data_AF-A0A353U379-F1
#
_entry.id   AF-A0A353U379-F1
#
_cell.length_a   1.000
_cell.length_b   1.000
_cell.length_c   1.000
_cell.angle_alpha   90.00
_cell.angle_beta   90.00
_cell.angle_gamma   90.00
#
_symmetry.space_group_name_H-M   'P 1'
#
loop_
_entity.id
_entity.type
_entity.pdbx_description
1 polymer ?
#
loop_
_entity_poly.entity_id
_entity_poly.type
_entity_poly.pdbx_seq_one_letter_code
_entity_poly.pdbx_strand_id
1 'polypeptide(L)'
;MQTKLQELTEKIYNEGVDKAQKEADAIIKAAEKKAQDIESDAVEKAKMIVAEAEKKAEDLKRHVDSELKMSVNQSVSALKQNIANTVSMSAIEPPIRELFSDKDFLKSIIEKVVSGIMGKESTDLKVILPANDQKNLESFFKNQLAAEFNKGLDLSFSEGVKSGFKVGPADGAYQVSFTDDDFINFFKSYLRPKSSAILFEK
;
A
#
# COMPACT_ATOMS: atom_id res chain seq x y z
N MET A 1 55.11 -90.85 28.74
CA MET A 1 54.09 -89.98 29.36
C MET A 1 54.33 -88.49 29.06
N GLN A 2 55.59 -88.01 29.04
CA GLN A 2 55.94 -86.64 28.65
C GLN A 2 55.47 -86.23 27.24
N THR A 3 55.60 -87.12 26.26
CA THR A 3 55.27 -86.87 24.83
C THR A 3 53.78 -86.59 24.59
N LYS A 4 52.89 -87.33 25.26
CA LYS A 4 51.43 -87.14 25.13
C LYS A 4 50.94 -85.84 25.75
N LEU A 5 51.63 -85.33 26.78
CA LEU A 5 51.30 -84.06 27.42
C LEU A 5 51.72 -82.87 26.53
N GLN A 6 52.88 -83.00 25.88
CA GLN A 6 53.37 -82.03 24.90
C GLN A 6 52.47 -81.92 23.69
N GLU A 7 52.08 -83.05 23.09
CA GLU A 7 51.13 -83.08 21.96
C GLU A 7 49.77 -82.48 22.33
N LEU A 8 49.25 -82.74 23.53
CA LEU A 8 47.99 -82.16 23.99
C LEU A 8 48.10 -80.64 24.19
N THR A 9 49.22 -80.17 24.72
CA THR A 9 49.48 -78.74 24.95
C THR A 9 49.63 -77.99 23.63
N GLU A 10 50.35 -78.58 22.68
CA GLU A 10 50.55 -78.04 21.33
C GLU A 10 49.23 -78.00 20.55
N LYS A 11 48.38 -79.03 20.70
CA LYS A 11 47.05 -79.06 20.10
C LYS A 11 46.12 -78.00 20.70
N ILE A 12 46.11 -77.85 22.02
CA ILE A 12 45.31 -76.81 22.71
C ILE A 12 45.81 -75.41 22.32
N TYR A 13 47.12 -75.21 22.22
CA TYR A 13 47.71 -73.95 21.78
C TYR A 13 47.28 -73.62 20.34
N ASN A 14 47.41 -74.56 19.40
CA ASN A 14 47.02 -74.36 18.01
C ASN A 14 45.50 -74.15 17.87
N GLU A 15 44.66 -74.89 18.59
CA GLU A 15 43.21 -74.67 18.60
C GLU A 15 42.83 -73.29 19.19
N GLY A 16 43.57 -72.83 20.20
CA GLY A 16 43.43 -71.50 20.79
C GLY A 16 43.84 -70.39 19.83
N VAL A 17 44.97 -70.54 19.14
CA VAL A 17 45.47 -69.59 18.13
C VAL A 17 44.52 -69.53 16.93
N ASP A 18 44.04 -70.67 16.43
CA ASP A 18 43.10 -70.72 15.31
C ASP A 18 41.75 -70.07 15.66
N LYS A 19 41.25 -70.27 16.89
CA LYS A 19 40.03 -69.58 17.35
C LYS A 19 40.25 -68.09 17.48
N ALA A 20 41.36 -67.65 18.06
CA ALA A 20 41.69 -66.23 18.19
C ALA A 20 41.83 -65.56 16.83
N GLN A 21 42.46 -66.23 15.85
CA GLN A 21 42.58 -65.71 14.49
C GLN A 21 41.21 -65.57 13.82
N LYS A 22 40.33 -66.57 13.95
CA LYS A 22 38.96 -66.50 13.42
C LYS A 22 38.14 -65.37 14.05
N GLU A 23 38.26 -65.15 15.36
CA GLU A 23 37.59 -64.05 16.05
C GLU A 23 38.15 -62.69 15.61
N ALA A 24 39.48 -62.56 15.47
CA ALA A 24 40.11 -61.36 14.95
C ALA A 24 39.64 -61.03 13.53
N ASP A 25 39.62 -62.03 12.64
CA ASP A 25 39.14 -61.87 11.25
C ASP A 25 37.66 -61.48 11.22
N ALA A 26 36.83 -62.01 12.13
CA ALA A 26 35.43 -61.65 12.25
C ALA A 26 35.24 -60.20 12.71
N ILE A 27 36.06 -59.74 13.68
CA ILE A 27 36.05 -58.35 14.15
C ILE A 27 36.47 -57.39 13.03
N ILE A 28 37.53 -57.71 12.28
CA ILE A 28 38.00 -56.89 11.16
C ILE A 28 36.92 -56.78 10.10
N LYS A 29 36.31 -57.90 9.68
CA LYS A 29 35.20 -57.88 8.71
C LYS A 29 34.00 -57.06 9.18
N ALA A 30 33.66 -57.16 10.47
CA ALA A 30 32.58 -56.37 11.04
C ALA A 30 32.90 -54.87 11.06
N ALA A 31 34.15 -54.51 11.35
CA ALA A 31 34.62 -53.14 11.33
C ALA A 31 34.64 -52.55 9.90
N GLU A 32 35.16 -53.31 8.93
CA GLU A 32 35.16 -52.93 7.50
C GLU A 32 33.75 -52.73 6.97
N LYS A 33 32.83 -53.65 7.29
CA LYS A 33 31.42 -53.51 6.90
C LYS A 33 30.80 -52.25 7.51
N LYS A 34 31.03 -52.01 8.81
CA LYS A 34 30.50 -50.84 9.50
C LYS A 34 31.08 -49.52 8.94
N ALA A 35 32.35 -49.52 8.53
CA ALA A 35 32.97 -48.38 7.87
C ALA A 35 32.31 -48.10 6.50
N GLN A 36 32.09 -49.15 5.69
CA GLN A 36 31.37 -49.02 4.41
C GLN A 36 29.93 -48.51 4.60
N ASP A 37 29.21 -49.03 5.60
CA ASP A 37 27.85 -48.58 5.90
C ASP A 37 27.85 -47.09 6.29
N ILE A 38 28.80 -46.64 7.12
CA ILE A 38 28.93 -45.23 7.51
C ILE A 38 29.26 -44.33 6.30
N GLU A 39 30.17 -44.75 5.44
CA GLU A 39 30.52 -44.00 4.23
C GLU A 39 29.34 -43.89 3.27
N SER A 40 28.61 -44.99 3.07
CA SER A 40 27.39 -45.01 2.24
C SER A 40 26.33 -44.05 2.78
N ASP A 41 26.03 -44.14 4.08
CA ASP A 41 25.08 -43.26 4.76
C ASP A 41 25.49 -41.78 4.67
N ALA A 42 26.79 -41.49 4.82
CA ALA A 42 27.31 -40.13 4.72
C ALA A 42 27.18 -39.58 3.29
N VAL A 43 27.47 -40.39 2.26
CA VAL A 43 27.31 -40.01 0.86
C VAL A 43 25.83 -39.78 0.53
N GLU A 44 24.93 -40.62 1.01
CA GLU A 44 23.49 -40.47 0.78
C GLU A 44 22.95 -39.19 1.45
N LYS A 45 23.32 -38.94 2.71
CA LYS A 45 22.98 -37.69 3.40
C LYS A 45 23.53 -36.46 2.69
N ALA A 46 24.77 -36.51 2.22
CA ALA A 46 25.38 -35.41 1.46
C ALA A 46 24.59 -35.12 0.17
N LYS A 47 24.21 -36.16 -0.59
CA LYS A 47 23.38 -36.02 -1.79
C LYS A 47 22.01 -35.42 -1.47
N MET A 48 21.37 -35.85 -0.37
CA MET A 48 20.09 -35.29 0.07
C MET A 48 20.21 -33.81 0.42
N ILE A 49 21.25 -33.42 1.16
CA ILE A 49 21.49 -32.02 1.55
C ILE A 49 21.69 -31.15 0.31
N VAL A 50 22.49 -31.60 -0.66
CA VAL A 50 22.73 -30.87 -1.91
C VAL A 50 21.44 -30.73 -2.71
N ALA A 51 20.68 -31.81 -2.88
CA ALA A 51 19.42 -31.78 -3.62
C ALA A 51 18.38 -30.85 -2.95
N GLU A 52 18.31 -30.85 -1.61
CA GLU A 52 17.44 -29.94 -0.86
C GLU A 52 17.89 -28.47 -1.01
N ALA A 53 19.19 -28.21 -0.97
CA ALA A 53 19.74 -26.87 -1.16
C ALA A 53 19.48 -26.35 -2.57
N GLU A 54 19.66 -27.17 -3.61
CA GLU A 54 19.37 -26.82 -5.00
C GLU A 54 17.88 -26.52 -5.20
N LYS A 55 16.99 -27.36 -4.64
CA LYS A 55 15.55 -27.13 -4.69
C LYS A 55 15.17 -25.80 -4.01
N LYS A 56 15.69 -25.54 -2.81
CA LYS A 56 15.45 -24.28 -2.09
C LYS A 56 15.95 -23.06 -2.88
N ALA A 57 17.10 -23.19 -3.54
CA ALA A 57 17.65 -22.12 -4.38
C ALA A 57 16.77 -21.85 -5.61
N GLU A 58 16.24 -22.90 -6.25
CA GLU A 58 15.32 -22.76 -7.37
C GLU A 58 13.98 -22.13 -6.95
N ASP A 59 13.41 -22.59 -5.83
CA ASP A 59 12.19 -22.03 -5.27
C ASP A 59 12.38 -20.55 -4.91
N LEU A 60 13.48 -20.20 -4.25
CA LEU A 60 13.82 -18.82 -3.92
C LEU A 60 13.92 -17.96 -5.19
N LYS A 61 14.60 -18.45 -6.24
CA LYS A 61 14.71 -17.73 -7.51
C LYS A 61 13.34 -17.46 -8.12
N ARG A 62 12.46 -18.47 -8.16
CA ARG A 62 11.08 -18.32 -8.68
C ARG A 62 10.26 -17.32 -7.86
N HIS A 63 10.42 -17.33 -6.54
CA HIS A 63 9.78 -16.34 -5.67
C HIS A 63 10.27 -14.92 -5.96
N VAL A 64 11.58 -14.71 -6.00
CA VAL A 64 12.18 -13.40 -6.30
C VAL A 64 11.76 -12.88 -7.67
N ASP A 65 11.77 -13.72 -8.71
CA ASP A 65 11.33 -13.33 -10.05
C ASP A 65 9.85 -12.90 -10.07
N SER A 66 9.02 -13.57 -9.28
CA SER A 66 7.59 -13.24 -9.16
C SER A 66 7.37 -11.93 -8.41
N GLU A 67 8.09 -11.72 -7.30
CA GLU A 67 8.05 -10.47 -6.55
C GLU A 67 8.54 -9.29 -7.38
N LEU A 68 9.65 -9.44 -8.11
CA LEU A 68 10.16 -8.40 -9.01
C LEU A 68 9.12 -8.01 -10.06
N LYS A 69 8.48 -8.98 -10.73
CA LYS A 69 7.41 -8.71 -11.69
C LYS A 69 6.25 -7.96 -11.05
N MET A 70 5.85 -8.36 -9.85
CA MET A 70 4.77 -7.71 -9.12
C MET A 70 5.14 -6.26 -8.77
N SER A 71 6.32 -6.02 -8.24
CA SER A 71 6.81 -4.68 -7.89
C SER A 71 6.94 -3.76 -9.10
N VAL A 72 7.39 -4.29 -10.25
CA VAL A 72 7.42 -3.53 -11.51
C VAL A 72 6.01 -3.13 -11.93
N ASN A 73 5.06 -4.07 -11.93
CA ASN A 73 3.68 -3.79 -12.30
C ASN A 73 3.01 -2.78 -11.36
N GLN A 74 3.29 -2.86 -10.06
CA GLN A 74 2.83 -1.89 -9.06
C GLN A 74 3.42 -0.51 -9.32
N SER A 75 4.72 -0.42 -9.61
CA SER A 75 5.42 0.83 -9.92
C SER A 75 4.88 1.48 -11.19
N VAL A 76 4.66 0.70 -12.25
CA VAL A 76 4.05 1.18 -13.50
C VAL A 76 2.62 1.67 -13.25
N SER A 77 1.83 0.93 -12.47
CA SER A 77 0.45 1.32 -12.15
C SER A 77 0.41 2.62 -11.34
N ALA A 78 1.29 2.78 -10.35
CA ALA A 78 1.42 4.01 -9.59
C ALA A 78 1.84 5.19 -10.48
N LEU A 79 2.78 4.98 -11.40
CA LEU A 79 3.20 5.99 -12.36
C LEU A 79 2.04 6.43 -13.27
N LYS A 80 1.29 5.47 -13.83
CA LYS A 80 0.09 5.78 -14.64
C LYS A 80 -0.92 6.60 -13.86
N GLN A 81 -1.21 6.22 -12.61
CA GLN A 81 -2.13 6.98 -11.76
C GLN A 81 -1.64 8.40 -11.49
N ASN A 82 -0.34 8.58 -11.24
CA ASN A 82 0.25 9.90 -11.04
C ASN A 82 0.14 10.76 -12.30
N ILE A 83 0.46 10.21 -13.48
CA ILE A 83 0.30 10.93 -14.75
C ILE A 83 -1.17 11.34 -14.97
N ALA A 84 -2.12 10.41 -14.82
CA ALA A 84 -3.54 10.71 -14.98
C ALA A 84 -4.01 11.79 -14.01
N ASN A 85 -3.54 11.74 -12.75
CA ASN A 85 -3.84 12.76 -11.75
C ASN A 85 -3.27 14.12 -12.17
N THR A 86 -1.98 14.20 -12.52
CA THR A 86 -1.33 15.46 -12.89
C THR A 86 -1.99 16.09 -14.12
N VAL A 87 -2.28 15.32 -15.16
CA VAL A 87 -2.96 15.81 -16.37
C VAL A 87 -4.38 16.29 -16.07
N SER A 88 -5.12 15.57 -15.22
CA SER A 88 -6.46 16.01 -14.81
C SER A 88 -6.39 17.32 -14.02
N MET A 89 -5.44 17.44 -13.09
CA MET A 89 -5.26 18.64 -12.29
C MET A 89 -4.90 19.85 -13.14
N SER A 90 -3.95 19.71 -14.08
CA SER A 90 -3.54 20.83 -14.94
C SER A 90 -4.67 21.31 -15.86
N ALA A 91 -5.60 20.43 -16.24
CA ALA A 91 -6.77 20.80 -17.04
C ALA A 91 -7.88 21.49 -16.24
N ILE A 92 -7.98 21.23 -14.93
CA ILE A 92 -9.13 21.65 -14.09
C ILE A 92 -8.78 22.82 -13.17
N GLU A 93 -7.59 22.84 -12.58
CA GLU A 93 -7.25 23.85 -11.57
C GLU A 93 -7.26 25.28 -12.13
N PRO A 94 -6.62 25.59 -13.28
CA PRO A 94 -6.61 26.95 -13.79
C PRO A 94 -8.03 27.52 -14.06
N PRO A 95 -8.91 26.85 -14.82
CA PRO A 95 -10.23 27.41 -15.11
C PRO A 95 -11.12 27.53 -13.86
N ILE A 96 -11.02 26.61 -12.89
CA ILE A 96 -11.79 26.75 -11.64
C ILE A 96 -11.27 27.91 -10.79
N ARG A 97 -9.95 28.04 -10.63
CA ARG A 97 -9.37 29.15 -9.86
C ARG A 97 -9.68 30.50 -10.51
N GLU A 98 -9.67 30.57 -11.85
CA GLU A 98 -10.08 31.75 -12.61
C GLU A 98 -11.56 32.07 -12.36
N LEU A 99 -12.45 31.07 -12.46
CA LEU A 99 -13.88 31.23 -12.23
C LEU A 99 -14.19 31.73 -10.80
N PHE A 100 -13.50 31.21 -9.79
CA PHE A 100 -13.66 31.65 -8.40
C PHE A 100 -12.94 32.99 -8.09
N SER A 101 -12.04 33.45 -8.96
CA SER A 101 -11.46 34.79 -8.86
C SER A 101 -12.39 35.86 -9.42
N ASP A 102 -13.33 35.48 -10.30
CA ASP A 102 -14.38 36.34 -10.83
C ASP A 102 -15.41 36.69 -9.74
N LYS A 103 -15.48 37.98 -9.41
CA LYS A 103 -16.37 38.49 -8.36
C LYS A 103 -17.84 38.41 -8.76
N ASP A 104 -18.18 38.53 -10.03
CA ASP A 104 -19.56 38.47 -10.48
C ASP A 104 -20.08 37.03 -10.48
N PHE A 105 -19.21 36.08 -10.83
CA PHE A 105 -19.49 34.66 -10.61
C PHE A 105 -19.74 34.35 -9.13
N LEU A 106 -18.83 34.79 -8.24
CA LEU A 106 -18.96 34.58 -6.79
C LEU A 106 -20.27 35.16 -6.24
N LYS A 107 -20.62 36.40 -6.62
CA LYS A 107 -21.88 37.02 -6.24
C LYS A 107 -23.08 36.17 -6.66
N SER A 108 -23.12 35.77 -7.93
CA SER A 108 -24.21 34.97 -8.50
C SER A 108 -24.34 33.60 -7.83
N ILE A 109 -23.23 32.89 -7.57
CA ILE A 109 -23.30 31.56 -6.97
C ILE A 109 -23.73 31.63 -5.50
N ILE A 110 -23.26 32.61 -4.74
CA ILE A 110 -23.70 32.83 -3.36
C ILE A 110 -25.19 33.13 -3.33
N GLU A 111 -25.66 34.04 -4.19
CA GLU A 111 -27.09 34.38 -4.30
C GLU A 111 -27.95 33.14 -4.60
N LYS A 112 -27.55 32.32 -5.58
CA LYS A 112 -28.28 31.08 -5.91
C LYS A 112 -28.30 30.07 -4.77
N VAL A 113 -27.18 29.86 -4.09
CA VAL A 113 -27.08 28.91 -2.98
C VAL A 113 -27.91 29.38 -1.80
N VAL A 114 -27.78 30.65 -1.42
CA VAL A 114 -28.51 31.26 -0.31
C VAL A 114 -30.03 31.28 -0.58
N SER A 115 -30.45 31.66 -1.79
CA SER A 115 -31.85 31.58 -2.23
C SER A 115 -32.40 30.16 -2.16
N GLY A 116 -31.61 29.18 -2.63
CA GLY A 116 -32.02 27.78 -2.66
C GLY A 116 -32.20 27.15 -1.28
N ILE A 117 -31.44 27.62 -0.28
CA ILE A 117 -31.56 27.17 1.12
C ILE A 117 -32.75 27.86 1.80
N MET A 118 -32.86 29.18 1.72
CA MET A 118 -33.97 29.94 2.35
C MET A 118 -35.34 29.64 1.72
N GLY A 119 -35.39 29.23 0.45
CA GLY A 119 -36.63 28.77 -0.19
C GLY A 119 -37.15 27.44 0.36
N LYS A 120 -36.34 26.70 1.13
CA LYS A 120 -36.71 25.38 1.71
C LYS A 120 -36.82 25.41 3.23
N GLU A 121 -36.02 26.23 3.89
CA GLU A 121 -35.94 26.30 5.36
C GLU A 121 -36.10 27.76 5.84
N SER A 122 -36.93 27.98 6.85
CA SER A 122 -37.08 29.30 7.50
C SER A 122 -36.05 29.46 8.63
N THR A 123 -34.78 29.29 8.31
CA THR A 123 -33.66 29.31 9.27
C THR A 123 -32.74 30.49 8.98
N ASP A 124 -32.26 31.15 10.03
CA ASP A 124 -31.22 32.16 9.91
C ASP A 124 -29.92 31.51 9.39
N LEU A 125 -29.32 32.10 8.37
CA LEU A 125 -28.13 31.58 7.71
C LEU A 125 -26.92 32.46 8.01
N LYS A 126 -25.76 31.82 8.13
CA LYS A 126 -24.47 32.48 8.18
C LYS A 126 -23.67 32.17 6.94
N VAL A 127 -23.15 33.21 6.29
CA VAL A 127 -22.23 33.10 5.17
C VAL A 127 -20.86 33.63 5.61
N ILE A 128 -19.82 32.85 5.33
CA ILE A 128 -18.43 33.16 5.67
C ILE A 128 -17.65 33.38 4.37
N LEU A 129 -17.09 34.57 4.21
CA LEU A 129 -16.39 35.02 3.02
C LEU A 129 -14.90 35.29 3.29
N PRO A 130 -14.07 35.39 2.23
CA PRO A 130 -12.67 35.78 2.36
C PRO A 130 -12.53 37.20 2.92
N ALA A 131 -11.67 37.37 3.93
CA ALA A 131 -11.39 38.69 4.52
C ALA A 131 -10.91 39.73 3.50
N ASN A 132 -10.14 39.30 2.50
CA ASN A 132 -9.58 40.18 1.46
C ASN A 132 -10.67 40.81 0.57
N ASP A 133 -11.85 40.20 0.48
CA ASP A 133 -12.94 40.65 -0.39
C ASP A 133 -14.01 41.46 0.34
N GLN A 134 -13.81 41.74 1.63
CA GLN A 134 -14.80 42.37 2.49
C GLN A 134 -15.41 43.63 1.87
N LYS A 135 -14.59 44.61 1.46
CA LYS A 135 -15.11 45.88 0.92
C LYS A 135 -15.97 45.71 -0.34
N ASN A 136 -15.63 44.76 -1.20
CA ASN A 136 -16.33 44.55 -2.47
C ASN A 136 -17.61 43.73 -2.31
N LEU A 137 -17.59 42.72 -1.44
CA LEU A 137 -18.72 41.82 -1.24
C LEU A 137 -19.71 42.35 -0.21
N GLU A 138 -19.25 43.04 0.83
CA GLU A 138 -20.10 43.59 1.89
C GLU A 138 -21.11 44.60 1.34
N SER A 139 -20.71 45.49 0.44
CA SER A 139 -21.64 46.46 -0.18
C SER A 139 -22.64 45.80 -1.12
N PHE A 140 -22.21 44.81 -1.92
CA PHE A 140 -23.12 44.07 -2.80
C PHE A 140 -24.18 43.32 -1.99
N PHE A 141 -23.74 42.54 -1.02
CA PHE A 141 -24.59 41.69 -0.22
C PHE A 141 -25.51 42.49 0.72
N LYS A 142 -25.05 43.60 1.31
CA LYS A 142 -25.93 44.51 2.07
C LYS A 142 -27.05 45.10 1.21
N ASN A 143 -26.79 45.44 -0.05
CA ASN A 143 -27.78 46.06 -0.92
C ASN A 143 -28.73 45.03 -1.56
N GLN A 144 -28.19 43.91 -2.04
CA GLN A 144 -28.95 42.87 -2.76
C GLN A 144 -29.76 42.01 -1.79
N LEU A 145 -29.16 41.59 -0.66
CA LEU A 145 -29.81 40.69 0.29
C LEU A 145 -30.79 41.41 1.22
N ALA A 146 -30.61 42.71 1.49
CA ALA A 146 -31.61 43.48 2.20
C ALA A 146 -32.92 43.61 1.40
N ALA A 147 -32.83 43.62 0.07
CA ALA A 147 -34.00 43.68 -0.81
C ALA A 147 -34.69 42.31 -0.98
N GLU A 148 -33.92 41.24 -1.12
CA GLU A 148 -34.44 39.89 -1.40
C GLU A 148 -34.82 39.12 -0.13
N PHE A 149 -34.07 39.25 0.98
CA PHE A 149 -34.14 38.26 2.05
C PHE A 149 -34.82 38.69 3.33
N ASN A 150 -34.89 39.98 3.71
CA ASN A 150 -35.64 40.54 4.86
C ASN A 150 -35.61 39.73 6.20
N LYS A 151 -34.75 38.72 6.33
CA LYS A 151 -34.67 37.71 7.38
C LYS A 151 -33.23 37.17 7.45
N GLY A 152 -32.73 37.04 8.67
CA GLY A 152 -31.84 35.95 9.11
C GLY A 152 -30.45 35.78 8.52
N LEU A 153 -29.93 36.66 7.66
CA LEU A 153 -28.63 36.44 7.03
C LEU A 153 -27.48 37.17 7.74
N ASP A 154 -26.61 36.41 8.42
CA ASP A 154 -25.35 36.87 9.05
C ASP A 154 -24.18 36.74 8.07
N LEU A 155 -23.48 37.86 7.81
CA LEU A 155 -22.30 37.91 6.95
C LEU A 155 -21.06 38.06 7.81
N SER A 156 -20.13 37.13 7.65
CA SER A 156 -18.85 37.15 8.35
C SER A 156 -17.69 36.95 7.39
N PHE A 157 -16.52 37.44 7.79
CA PHE A 157 -15.30 37.39 6.99
C PHE A 157 -14.20 36.69 7.78
N SER A 158 -13.46 35.80 7.12
CA SER A 158 -12.43 34.99 7.76
C SER A 158 -11.18 34.90 6.89
N GLU A 159 -10.01 34.95 7.53
CA GLU A 159 -8.72 34.65 6.88
C GLU A 159 -8.57 33.15 6.54
N GLY A 160 -9.37 32.29 7.17
CA GLY A 160 -9.40 30.86 6.89
C GLY A 160 -10.09 30.48 5.57
N VAL A 161 -10.75 31.45 4.90
CA VAL A 161 -11.35 31.27 3.57
C VAL A 161 -10.53 32.10 2.58
N LYS A 162 -9.81 31.43 1.68
CA LYS A 162 -8.95 32.11 0.69
C LYS A 162 -9.72 32.47 -0.59
N SER A 163 -10.61 31.59 -1.04
CA SER A 163 -11.37 31.69 -2.28
C SER A 163 -12.71 30.95 -2.13
N GLY A 164 -13.79 31.48 -2.70
CA GLY A 164 -15.15 30.96 -2.51
C GLY A 164 -15.79 31.40 -1.19
N PHE A 165 -16.63 30.54 -0.60
CA PHE A 165 -17.38 30.86 0.62
C PHE A 165 -17.81 29.62 1.39
N LYS A 166 -18.29 29.81 2.63
CA LYS A 166 -18.99 28.79 3.41
C LYS A 166 -20.37 29.28 3.80
N VAL A 167 -21.33 28.37 3.93
CA VAL A 167 -22.71 28.69 4.33
C VAL A 167 -23.26 27.62 5.27
N GLY A 168 -24.06 28.03 6.24
CA GLY A 168 -24.75 27.13 7.15
C GLY A 168 -25.72 27.88 8.06
N PRO A 169 -26.38 27.21 9.02
CA PRO A 169 -27.24 27.87 9.98
C PRO A 169 -26.48 28.84 10.89
N ALA A 170 -27.13 29.90 11.34
CA ALA A 170 -26.54 30.92 12.20
C ALA A 170 -26.09 30.38 13.58
N ASP A 171 -26.72 29.30 14.06
CA ASP A 171 -26.34 28.59 15.29
C ASP A 171 -25.03 27.78 15.16
N GLY A 172 -24.51 27.64 13.94
CA GLY A 172 -23.28 26.93 13.65
C GLY A 172 -23.39 25.40 13.66
N ALA A 173 -24.59 24.83 13.61
CA ALA A 173 -24.81 23.37 13.64
C ALA A 173 -24.04 22.63 12.55
N TYR A 174 -23.91 23.22 11.36
CA TYR A 174 -23.08 22.72 10.28
C TYR A 174 -22.60 23.86 9.37
N GLN A 175 -21.57 23.58 8.56
CA GLN A 175 -21.11 24.47 7.49
C GLN A 175 -20.85 23.67 6.23
N VAL A 176 -21.37 24.16 5.11
CA VAL A 176 -21.10 23.65 3.77
C VAL A 176 -20.09 24.58 3.12
N SER A 177 -19.05 23.99 2.54
CA SER A 177 -17.96 24.71 1.90
C SER A 177 -18.13 24.73 0.39
N PHE A 178 -17.96 25.91 -0.20
CA PHE A 178 -18.00 26.18 -1.63
C PHE A 178 -16.73 26.95 -2.01
N THR A 179 -15.57 26.32 -1.82
CA THR A 179 -14.26 26.88 -2.20
C THR A 179 -13.81 26.35 -3.56
N ASP A 180 -12.88 27.04 -4.21
CA ASP A 180 -12.25 26.55 -5.43
C ASP A 180 -11.64 25.15 -5.24
N ASP A 181 -10.97 24.91 -4.11
CA ASP A 181 -10.40 23.60 -3.76
C ASP A 181 -11.48 22.50 -3.61
N ASP A 182 -12.68 22.83 -3.10
CA ASP A 182 -13.80 21.87 -3.02
C ASP A 182 -14.25 21.43 -4.43
N PHE A 183 -14.37 22.39 -5.34
CA PHE A 183 -14.78 22.13 -6.72
C PHE A 183 -13.68 21.40 -7.51
N ILE A 184 -12.41 21.77 -7.32
CA ILE A 184 -11.26 21.04 -7.89
C ILE A 184 -11.32 19.58 -7.47
N ASN A 185 -11.50 19.31 -6.17
CA ASN A 185 -11.58 17.94 -5.66
C ASN A 185 -12.80 17.18 -6.20
N PHE A 186 -13.95 17.86 -6.29
CA PHE A 186 -15.15 17.30 -6.90
C PHE A 186 -14.87 16.87 -8.34
N PHE A 187 -14.47 17.79 -9.23
CA PHE A 187 -14.23 17.48 -10.64
C PHE A 187 -13.09 16.50 -10.86
N LYS A 188 -12.04 16.53 -10.02
CA LYS A 188 -10.96 15.55 -10.03
C LYS A 188 -11.48 14.13 -9.89
N SER A 189 -12.44 13.89 -8.98
CA SER A 189 -13.02 12.56 -8.78
C SER A 189 -13.75 12.04 -10.02
N TYR A 190 -14.40 12.92 -10.78
CA TYR A 190 -15.11 12.57 -12.03
C TYR A 190 -14.18 12.39 -13.23
N LEU A 191 -13.12 13.19 -13.32
CA LEU A 191 -12.24 13.22 -14.48
C LEU A 191 -11.13 12.18 -14.40
N ARG A 192 -10.68 11.78 -13.20
CA ARG A 192 -9.61 10.77 -13.05
C ARG A 192 -9.87 9.46 -13.81
N PRO A 193 -11.06 8.82 -13.75
CA PRO A 193 -11.34 7.61 -14.53
C PRO A 193 -11.28 7.87 -16.04
N LYS A 194 -11.83 8.99 -16.51
CA LYS A 194 -11.86 9.36 -17.93
C LYS A 194 -10.47 9.66 -18.47
N SER A 195 -9.66 10.42 -17.72
CA SER A 195 -8.28 10.71 -18.08
C SER A 195 -7.43 9.44 -18.13
N SER A 196 -7.63 8.51 -17.19
CA SER A 196 -6.94 7.22 -17.22
C SER A 196 -7.31 6.40 -18.45
N ALA A 197 -8.59 6.35 -18.82
CA ALA A 197 -9.05 5.66 -20.02
C ALA A 197 -8.43 6.27 -21.29
N ILE A 198 -8.48 7.59 -21.45
CA ILE A 198 -7.92 8.29 -22.61
C ILE A 198 -6.40 8.08 -22.75
N LEU A 199 -5.67 8.08 -21.63
CA LEU A 199 -4.21 8.02 -21.63
C LEU A 199 -3.67 6.58 -21.77
N PHE A 200 -4.40 5.57 -21.29
CA PHE A 200 -3.86 4.23 -21.10
C PHE A 200 -4.73 3.07 -21.60
N GLU A 201 -6.00 3.31 -21.93
CA GLU A 201 -6.87 2.32 -22.56
C GLU A 201 -6.92 2.58 -24.07
N LYS A 202 -6.69 1.54 -24.88
CA LYS A 202 -6.84 1.57 -26.33
C LYS A 202 -8.20 1.05 -26.72
#